data_AF-A0A959P078-F1
#
_entry.id   AF-A0A959P078-F1
#
_cell.length_a   1.000
_cell.length_b   1.000
_cell.length_c   1.000
_cell.angle_alpha   90.00
_cell.angle_beta   90.00
_cell.angle_gamma   90.00
#
_symmetry.space_group_name_H-M   'P 1'
#
loop_
_entity.id
_entity.type
_entity.pdbx_description
1 polymer ?
#
loop_
_entity_poly.entity_id
_entity_poly.type
_entity_poly.pdbx_seq_one_letter_code
_entity_poly.pdbx_strand_id
1 'polypeptide(L)'
;MATGHFKQYNFDPKSINSLNNYINCIFEDSEGIVWIATANSLLRFDPATEKIDKFDQKDGLPSNQINSIIEDLEGNLWINTSAGLSKLNKNLPKEEWNFVNFNAQDGLQGFTSSKASWIGKDGEIFLGGRDGITYFYPGKINEVKPDIVLEDIKISDISLKSDSAAVKLKESIMKLDELNLSYTQNNISFEFASIHFSREEKNKILYMLEGFNDHWISSDRNFASFTNLNPGEYTFKLKGSNGDGIWNDKERTIKIIISPPWWKTTSAYIGYFFLFAGSIFGIDRVQRRRILTKERNSAAIKEANLRAKLAEAENERKTAELEEARQLQLSMLPKDLPNLPNLDISVYMQTATEVGGDYYDFNVGIDGTLTVVIGDATGH
;
A
#
# COMPACT_ATOMS: atom_id res chain seq x y z
N MET A 1 82.11 -18.81 10.10
CA MET A 1 80.90 -18.17 10.63
C MET A 1 79.85 -18.24 9.54
N ALA A 2 78.72 -18.89 9.79
CA ALA A 2 77.64 -18.91 8.81
C ALA A 2 76.95 -17.54 8.80
N THR A 3 77.07 -16.80 7.70
CA THR A 3 76.40 -15.52 7.47
C THR A 3 75.04 -15.80 6.84
N GLY A 4 74.06 -16.16 7.67
CA GLY A 4 72.65 -16.18 7.27
C GLY A 4 71.99 -14.85 7.59
N HIS A 5 71.29 -14.26 6.62
CA HIS A 5 70.38 -13.15 6.91
C HIS A 5 69.02 -13.72 7.34
N PHE A 6 68.60 -13.39 8.56
CA PHE A 6 67.30 -13.80 9.10
C PHE A 6 66.38 -12.59 9.16
N LYS A 7 65.16 -12.75 8.66
CA LYS A 7 64.09 -11.75 8.79
C LYS A 7 62.87 -12.41 9.41
N GLN A 8 62.34 -11.81 10.48
CA GLN A 8 61.19 -12.34 11.21
C GLN A 8 59.97 -11.45 10.97
N TYR A 9 58.86 -12.08 10.62
CA TYR A 9 57.55 -11.45 10.48
C TYR A 9 56.66 -11.92 11.62
N ASN A 10 56.31 -11.02 12.54
CA ASN A 10 55.44 -11.32 13.68
C ASN A 10 54.04 -10.74 13.45
N PHE A 11 52.99 -11.54 13.67
CA PHE A 11 51.62 -11.05 13.69
C PHE A 11 51.40 -10.12 14.90
N ASP A 12 50.69 -9.00 14.71
CA ASP A 12 50.41 -8.04 15.77
C ASP A 12 49.59 -8.69 16.92
N PRO A 13 50.12 -8.78 18.14
CA PRO A 13 49.41 -9.36 19.28
C PRO A 13 48.18 -8.56 19.73
N LYS A 14 48.01 -7.30 19.30
CA LYS A 14 46.84 -6.45 19.63
C LYS A 14 45.67 -6.59 18.66
N SER A 15 45.84 -7.33 17.57
CA SER A 15 44.77 -7.69 16.65
C SER A 15 43.86 -8.75 17.31
N ILE A 16 42.56 -8.44 17.44
CA ILE A 16 41.52 -9.24 18.14
C ILE A 16 41.31 -10.68 17.61
N ASN A 17 42.02 -11.12 16.56
CA ASN A 17 41.95 -12.47 15.99
C ASN A 17 43.07 -13.43 16.45
N SER A 18 43.87 -13.06 17.47
CA SER A 18 45.12 -13.71 17.89
C SER A 18 45.00 -15.05 18.66
N LEU A 19 43.82 -15.68 18.71
CA LEU A 19 43.59 -16.87 19.54
C LEU A 19 44.10 -18.21 18.95
N ASN A 20 44.65 -18.25 17.73
CA ASN A 20 45.35 -19.44 17.20
C ASN A 20 46.26 -19.08 16.02
N ASN A 21 47.51 -18.69 16.30
CA ASN A 21 48.53 -18.37 15.29
C ASN A 21 49.35 -19.60 14.84
N TYR A 22 48.82 -20.81 15.03
CA TYR A 22 49.51 -22.02 14.57
C TYR A 22 49.55 -22.04 13.05
N ILE A 23 50.76 -22.15 12.50
CA ILE A 23 50.98 -22.38 11.07
C ILE A 23 50.92 -23.89 10.85
N ASN A 24 49.95 -24.32 10.07
CA ASN A 24 49.70 -25.74 9.76
C ASN A 24 50.52 -26.24 8.58
N CYS A 25 50.72 -25.39 7.58
CA CYS A 25 51.42 -25.68 6.34
C CYS A 25 51.97 -24.37 5.73
N ILE A 26 53.12 -24.47 5.07
CA ILE A 26 53.69 -23.42 4.23
C ILE A 26 53.95 -24.05 2.86
N PHE A 27 53.61 -23.34 1.80
CA PHE A 27 53.79 -23.75 0.42
C PHE A 27 54.29 -22.55 -0.40
N GLU A 28 55.31 -22.74 -1.22
CA GLU A 28 55.77 -21.73 -2.18
C GLU A 28 55.27 -22.15 -3.55
N ASP A 29 54.56 -21.26 -4.24
CA ASP A 29 54.09 -21.52 -5.59
C ASP A 29 55.17 -21.24 -6.65
N SER A 30 54.88 -21.63 -7.88
CA SER A 30 55.77 -21.47 -9.04
C SER A 30 56.11 -20.01 -9.37
N GLU A 31 55.37 -19.04 -8.84
CA GLU A 31 55.61 -17.60 -9.00
C GLU A 31 56.47 -17.02 -7.86
N GLY A 32 56.89 -17.84 -6.88
CA GLY A 32 57.67 -17.42 -5.71
C GLY A 32 56.82 -16.75 -4.63
N ILE A 33 55.50 -16.90 -4.68
CA ILE A 33 54.59 -16.43 -3.64
C ILE A 33 54.47 -17.49 -2.56
N VAL A 34 54.54 -17.06 -1.30
CA VAL A 34 54.49 -17.95 -0.15
C VAL A 34 53.08 -17.99 0.42
N TRP A 35 52.48 -19.17 0.41
CA TRP A 35 51.17 -19.46 0.95
C TRP A 35 51.30 -20.09 2.33
N ILE A 36 50.66 -19.47 3.32
CA ILE A 36 50.77 -19.85 4.74
C ILE A 36 49.38 -20.21 5.23
N ALA A 37 49.19 -21.51 5.50
CA ALA A 37 47.99 -22.01 6.16
C ALA A 37 48.11 -21.77 7.67
N THR A 38 47.30 -20.87 8.19
CA THR A 38 47.13 -20.69 9.64
C THR A 38 45.98 -21.56 10.14
N ALA A 39 45.80 -21.64 11.46
CA ALA A 39 44.66 -22.34 12.04
C ALA A 39 43.28 -21.76 11.62
N ASN A 40 43.25 -20.49 11.19
CA ASN A 40 42.02 -19.74 10.97
C ASN A 40 41.92 -19.06 9.60
N SER A 41 42.90 -19.22 8.71
CA SER A 41 42.92 -18.56 7.39
C SER A 41 44.06 -19.04 6.50
N LEU A 42 43.93 -18.79 5.20
CA LEU A 42 45.03 -18.84 4.24
C LEU A 42 45.63 -17.45 4.09
N LEU A 43 46.95 -17.34 4.18
CA LEU A 43 47.67 -16.10 3.92
C LEU A 43 48.50 -16.23 2.66
N ARG A 44 48.46 -15.21 1.82
CA ARG A 44 49.33 -15.06 0.65
C ARG A 44 50.36 -13.99 0.99
N PHE A 45 51.62 -14.39 1.09
CA PHE A 45 52.74 -13.51 1.34
C PHE A 45 53.58 -13.38 0.08
N ASP A 46 53.70 -12.15 -0.42
CA ASP A 46 54.60 -11.81 -1.52
C ASP A 46 55.95 -11.36 -0.94
N PRO A 47 57.03 -12.15 -1.06
CA PRO A 47 58.32 -11.81 -0.47
C PRO A 47 58.98 -10.58 -1.11
N ALA A 48 58.63 -10.24 -2.35
CA ALA A 48 59.20 -9.10 -3.06
C ALA A 48 58.56 -7.77 -2.65
N THR A 49 57.25 -7.77 -2.40
CA THR A 49 56.51 -6.56 -1.97
C THR A 49 56.22 -6.50 -0.48
N GLU A 50 56.48 -7.60 0.23
CA GLU A 50 56.17 -7.81 1.65
C GLU A 50 54.69 -7.65 2.00
N LYS A 51 53.81 -7.75 0.99
CA LYS A 51 52.36 -7.67 1.18
C LYS A 51 51.81 -9.01 1.64
N ILE A 52 50.85 -8.94 2.56
CA ILE A 52 50.09 -10.11 3.04
C ILE A 52 48.63 -9.90 2.70
N ASP A 53 48.06 -10.83 1.94
CA ASP A 53 46.62 -10.95 1.75
C ASP A 53 46.08 -12.10 2.61
N LYS A 54 44.86 -11.95 3.13
CA LYS A 54 44.19 -12.96 3.94
C LYS A 54 42.95 -13.46 3.19
N PHE A 55 42.79 -14.77 3.14
CA PHE A 55 41.59 -15.45 2.67
C PHE A 55 41.02 -16.34 3.78
N ASP A 56 39.72 -16.25 4.01
CA ASP A 56 38.97 -17.08 4.96
C ASP A 56 37.62 -17.55 4.37
N GLN A 57 36.76 -18.16 5.19
CA GLN A 57 35.46 -18.65 4.75
C GLN A 57 34.58 -17.57 4.09
N LYS A 58 34.74 -16.30 4.46
CA LYS A 58 33.99 -15.19 3.85
C LYS A 58 34.42 -14.94 2.42
N ASP A 59 35.67 -15.25 2.09
CA ASP A 59 36.24 -15.11 0.76
C ASP A 59 35.97 -16.32 -0.14
N GLY A 60 35.38 -17.39 0.40
CA GLY A 60 34.91 -18.55 -0.36
C GLY A 60 35.54 -19.88 0.05
N LEU A 61 36.47 -19.91 1.01
CA LEU A 61 37.01 -21.18 1.53
C LEU A 61 35.91 -22.02 2.22
N PRO A 62 35.93 -23.36 2.09
CA PRO A 62 34.93 -24.21 2.75
C PRO A 62 35.19 -24.33 4.26
N SER A 63 36.46 -24.27 4.68
CA SER A 63 36.89 -24.24 6.07
C SER A 63 38.18 -23.44 6.23
N ASN A 64 38.30 -22.76 7.36
CA ASN A 64 39.49 -22.02 7.76
C ASN A 64 40.63 -22.93 8.22
N GLN A 65 40.34 -24.19 8.53
CA GLN A 65 41.33 -25.18 8.96
C GLN A 65 41.92 -25.86 7.74
N ILE A 66 43.11 -25.40 7.33
CA ILE A 66 43.82 -25.89 6.17
C ILE A 66 44.89 -26.89 6.62
N ASN A 67 44.92 -28.05 5.98
CA ASN A 67 45.84 -29.14 6.28
C ASN A 67 47.05 -29.14 5.35
N SER A 68 46.84 -28.92 4.06
CA SER A 68 47.90 -28.86 3.06
C SER A 68 47.51 -28.03 1.84
N ILE A 69 48.52 -27.58 1.10
CA ILE A 69 48.40 -26.77 -0.11
C ILE A 69 49.33 -27.39 -1.15
N ILE A 70 48.86 -27.53 -2.38
CA ILE A 70 49.65 -27.94 -3.54
C ILE A 70 49.26 -27.10 -4.75
N GLU A 71 50.13 -27.00 -5.74
CA GLU A 71 49.88 -26.35 -7.02
C GLU A 71 49.72 -27.41 -8.11
N ASP A 72 48.75 -27.24 -9.00
CA ASP A 72 48.62 -28.07 -10.19
C ASP A 72 49.54 -27.61 -11.34
N LEU A 73 49.63 -28.41 -12.40
CA LEU A 73 50.46 -28.09 -13.56
C LEU A 73 50.00 -26.85 -14.32
N GLU A 74 48.77 -26.38 -14.10
CA GLU A 74 48.25 -25.15 -14.68
C GLU A 74 48.54 -23.94 -13.79
N GLY A 75 49.10 -24.11 -12.60
CA GLY A 75 49.38 -23.03 -11.66
C GLY A 75 48.21 -22.70 -10.71
N ASN A 76 47.13 -23.48 -10.67
CA ASN A 76 46.07 -23.28 -9.67
C ASN A 76 46.45 -23.95 -8.33
N LEU A 77 45.94 -23.41 -7.23
CA LEU A 77 46.19 -24.00 -5.92
C LEU A 77 45.05 -24.92 -5.48
N TRP A 78 45.41 -26.08 -4.98
CA TRP A 78 44.52 -27.05 -4.35
C TRP A 78 44.78 -27.05 -2.85
N ILE A 79 43.78 -26.59 -2.11
CA ILE A 79 43.83 -26.31 -0.69
C ILE A 79 42.98 -27.36 0.03
N ASN A 80 43.65 -28.26 0.74
CA ASN A 80 42.99 -29.32 1.48
C ASN A 80 42.55 -28.80 2.86
N THR A 81 41.25 -28.74 3.10
CA THR A 81 40.68 -28.20 4.35
C THR A 81 39.98 -29.28 5.16
N SER A 82 39.63 -28.98 6.41
CA SER A 82 38.83 -29.91 7.19
C SER A 82 37.47 -30.22 6.56
N ALA A 83 36.82 -29.25 5.89
CA ALA A 83 35.49 -29.42 5.29
C ALA A 83 35.51 -29.88 3.82
N GLY A 84 36.65 -30.28 3.28
CA GLY A 84 36.82 -30.73 1.90
C GLY A 84 37.96 -30.03 1.18
N LEU A 85 37.96 -30.14 -0.14
CA LEU A 85 39.02 -29.60 -1.01
C LEU A 85 38.56 -28.30 -1.66
N SER A 86 39.45 -27.33 -1.78
CA SER A 86 39.17 -26.06 -2.46
C SER A 86 40.20 -25.81 -3.54
N LYS A 87 39.76 -25.51 -4.77
CA LYS A 87 40.62 -25.05 -5.86
C LYS A 87 40.55 -23.52 -5.92
N LEU A 88 41.68 -22.85 -5.75
CA LEU A 88 41.82 -21.42 -6.01
C LEU A 88 42.36 -21.22 -7.43
N ASN A 89 41.55 -20.60 -8.29
CA ASN A 89 41.94 -20.30 -9.65
C ASN A 89 42.74 -18.99 -9.66
N LYS A 90 44.07 -19.11 -9.66
CA LYS A 90 44.98 -17.95 -9.63
C LYS A 90 45.49 -17.50 -11.01
N ASN A 91 45.12 -18.23 -12.06
CA ASN A 91 45.49 -17.90 -13.45
C ASN A 91 44.76 -16.69 -14.02
N LEU A 92 43.74 -16.20 -13.32
CA LEU A 92 43.00 -14.98 -13.64
C LEU A 92 43.60 -13.77 -12.91
N PRO A 93 43.30 -12.53 -13.34
CA PRO A 93 43.56 -11.35 -12.54
C PRO A 93 43.05 -11.52 -11.11
N LYS A 94 43.76 -10.95 -10.12
CA LYS A 94 43.46 -11.18 -8.69
C LYS A 94 42.03 -10.82 -8.31
N GLU A 95 41.44 -9.83 -8.98
CA GLU A 95 40.07 -9.37 -8.80
C GLU A 95 39.02 -10.40 -9.21
N GLU A 96 39.40 -11.38 -10.04
CA GLU A 96 38.54 -12.43 -10.59
C GLU A 96 38.83 -13.81 -9.97
N TRP A 97 39.74 -13.89 -8.99
CA TRP A 97 40.00 -15.13 -8.29
C TRP A 97 38.75 -15.67 -7.62
N ASN A 98 38.52 -16.97 -7.77
CA ASN A 98 37.41 -17.66 -7.14
C ASN A 98 37.86 -19.01 -6.54
N PHE A 99 37.14 -19.41 -5.50
CA PHE A 99 37.29 -20.70 -4.85
C PHE A 99 36.21 -21.67 -5.34
N VAL A 100 36.63 -22.81 -5.88
CA VAL A 100 35.74 -23.91 -6.26
C VAL A 100 35.88 -25.02 -5.23
N ASN A 101 34.80 -25.31 -4.51
CA ASN A 101 34.83 -26.20 -3.35
C ASN A 101 34.25 -27.57 -3.66
N PHE A 102 34.95 -28.62 -3.25
CA PHE A 102 34.59 -30.01 -3.42
C PHE A 102 34.43 -30.68 -2.05
N ASN A 103 33.41 -31.50 -1.89
CA ASN A 103 33.08 -32.21 -0.65
C ASN A 103 32.75 -33.69 -0.93
N ALA A 104 32.20 -34.39 0.06
CA ALA A 104 31.86 -35.82 -0.08
C ALA A 104 30.85 -36.13 -1.20
N GLN A 105 29.93 -35.21 -1.50
CA GLN A 105 28.95 -35.39 -2.59
C GLN A 105 29.61 -35.34 -3.97
N ASP A 106 30.80 -34.73 -4.07
CA ASP A 106 31.59 -34.68 -5.30
C ASP A 106 32.53 -35.90 -5.45
N GLY A 107 32.39 -36.90 -4.59
CA GLY A 107 33.19 -38.13 -4.61
C GLY A 107 34.44 -38.10 -3.75
N LEU A 108 34.65 -37.05 -2.94
CA LEU A 108 35.72 -37.06 -1.92
C LEU A 108 35.34 -37.97 -0.74
N GLN A 109 36.35 -38.48 -0.05
CA GLN A 109 36.16 -39.29 1.16
C GLN A 109 35.55 -38.54 2.37
N GLY A 110 35.34 -37.22 2.28
CA GLY A 110 34.75 -36.39 3.35
C GLY A 110 35.79 -35.57 4.14
N PHE A 111 35.53 -35.35 5.43
CA PHE A 111 36.39 -34.51 6.29
C PHE A 111 37.79 -35.15 6.39
N THR A 112 38.80 -34.43 5.93
CA THR A 112 40.20 -34.86 6.03
C THR A 112 40.93 -34.03 7.06
N SER A 113 41.66 -34.71 7.94
CA SER A 113 42.61 -34.11 8.88
C SER A 113 44.06 -34.40 8.47
N SER A 114 44.27 -34.99 7.29
CA SER A 114 45.59 -35.40 6.85
C SER A 114 46.28 -34.27 6.10
N LYS A 115 47.56 -34.09 6.40
CA LYS A 115 48.46 -33.19 5.68
C LYS A 115 49.11 -33.84 4.45
N ALA A 116 48.80 -35.11 4.20
CA ALA A 116 49.38 -35.85 3.09
C ALA A 116 48.73 -35.41 1.77
N SER A 117 49.49 -34.70 0.96
CA SER A 117 49.14 -34.37 -0.42
C SER A 117 50.36 -34.52 -1.32
N TRP A 118 50.15 -35.02 -2.53
CA TRP A 118 51.21 -35.22 -3.51
C TRP A 118 50.67 -34.98 -4.91
N ILE A 119 51.49 -34.43 -5.79
CA ILE A 119 51.19 -34.30 -7.22
C ILE A 119 52.15 -35.18 -8.00
N GLY A 120 51.60 -36.02 -8.87
CA GLY A 120 52.34 -36.87 -9.77
C GLY A 120 52.86 -36.12 -11.00
N LYS A 121 53.68 -36.81 -11.79
CA LYS A 121 54.34 -36.20 -12.95
C LYS A 121 53.37 -35.88 -14.09
N ASP A 122 52.27 -36.61 -14.18
CA ASP A 122 51.26 -36.45 -15.21
C ASP A 122 50.13 -35.51 -14.75
N GLY A 123 50.31 -34.86 -13.58
CA GLY A 123 49.39 -33.88 -13.02
C GLY A 123 48.30 -34.47 -12.13
N GLU A 124 48.33 -35.78 -11.87
CA GLU A 124 47.42 -36.42 -10.92
C GLU A 124 47.68 -35.92 -9.49
N ILE A 125 46.62 -35.60 -8.78
CA ILE A 125 46.68 -35.14 -7.40
C ILE A 125 46.23 -36.27 -6.49
N PHE A 126 47.03 -36.55 -5.47
CA PHE A 126 46.74 -37.48 -4.39
C PHE A 126 46.52 -36.72 -3.08
N LEU A 127 45.45 -37.05 -2.39
CA LEU A 127 45.09 -36.53 -1.07
C LEU A 127 44.87 -37.69 -0.11
N GLY A 128 45.65 -37.72 0.95
CA GLY A 128 45.41 -38.62 2.07
C GLY A 128 44.24 -38.15 2.92
N GLY A 129 43.57 -39.08 3.59
CA GLY A 129 42.60 -38.80 4.64
C GLY A 129 42.39 -39.98 5.56
N ARG A 130 41.37 -39.89 6.39
CA ARG A 130 41.10 -40.88 7.43
C ARG A 130 40.74 -42.25 6.85
N ASP A 131 39.97 -42.25 5.76
CA ASP A 131 39.39 -43.45 5.17
C ASP A 131 40.17 -43.95 3.94
N GLY A 132 41.37 -43.41 3.72
CA GLY A 132 42.28 -43.85 2.66
C GLY A 132 42.92 -42.69 1.88
N ILE A 133 43.06 -42.90 0.57
CA ILE A 133 43.66 -41.94 -0.36
C ILE A 133 42.63 -41.67 -1.46
N THR A 134 42.36 -40.39 -1.71
CA THR A 134 41.63 -39.93 -2.90
C THR A 134 42.64 -39.48 -3.94
N TYR A 135 42.47 -39.87 -5.20
CA TYR A 135 43.25 -39.29 -6.30
C TYR A 135 42.33 -38.81 -7.41
N PHE A 136 42.74 -37.77 -8.12
CA PHE A 136 42.01 -37.23 -9.25
C PHE A 136 42.96 -36.49 -10.19
N TYR A 137 42.54 -36.31 -11.44
CA TYR A 137 43.20 -35.39 -12.36
C TYR A 137 42.48 -34.05 -12.29
N PRO A 138 43.20 -32.92 -12.12
CA PRO A 138 42.65 -31.59 -12.30
C PRO A 138 41.99 -31.48 -13.68
N GLY A 139 40.65 -31.45 -13.70
CA GLY A 139 39.90 -31.20 -14.92
C GLY A 139 39.91 -29.72 -15.28
N LYS A 140 39.51 -29.42 -16.52
CA LYS A 140 39.13 -28.06 -16.90
C LYS A 140 37.88 -27.65 -16.14
N ILE A 141 37.83 -26.39 -15.73
CA ILE A 141 36.68 -25.82 -15.04
C ILE A 141 35.47 -25.86 -15.97
N ASN A 142 34.30 -26.07 -15.39
CA ASN A 142 33.08 -25.87 -16.13
C ASN A 142 32.78 -24.37 -16.29
N GLU A 143 33.10 -23.84 -17.46
CA GLU A 143 32.82 -22.45 -17.84
C GLU A 143 31.39 -22.24 -18.35
N VAL A 144 30.55 -23.28 -18.34
CA VAL A 144 29.16 -23.19 -18.82
C VAL A 144 28.37 -22.33 -17.85
N LYS A 145 27.98 -21.16 -18.34
CA LYS A 145 27.03 -20.27 -17.66
C LYS A 145 25.67 -20.97 -17.63
N PRO A 146 25.02 -21.05 -16.46
CA PRO A 146 23.72 -21.73 -16.35
C PRO A 146 22.63 -20.91 -17.06
N ASP A 147 21.67 -21.60 -17.65
CA ASP A 147 20.43 -20.96 -18.09
C ASP A 147 19.50 -20.79 -16.89
N ILE A 148 18.93 -19.61 -16.76
CA ILE A 148 18.06 -19.26 -15.65
C ILE A 148 16.64 -19.21 -16.18
N VAL A 149 15.80 -20.05 -15.60
CA VAL A 149 14.43 -20.19 -16.06
C VAL A 149 13.50 -19.80 -14.93
N LEU A 150 12.59 -18.87 -15.25
CA LEU A 150 11.42 -18.65 -14.42
C LEU A 150 10.41 -19.75 -14.71
N GLU A 151 10.20 -20.62 -13.74
CA GLU A 151 9.32 -21.76 -13.89
C GLU A 151 7.88 -21.33 -13.77
N ASP A 152 7.53 -20.61 -12.71
CA ASP A 152 6.15 -20.22 -12.43
C ASP A 152 6.06 -18.86 -11.73
N ILE A 153 4.89 -18.24 -11.87
CA ILE A 153 4.50 -17.06 -11.11
C ILE A 153 3.17 -17.41 -10.45
N LYS A 154 3.07 -17.13 -9.15
CA LYS A 154 1.87 -17.36 -8.35
C LYS A 154 1.32 -16.04 -7.85
N ILE A 155 0.02 -15.85 -8.01
CA ILE A 155 -0.71 -14.70 -7.45
C ILE A 155 -1.63 -15.23 -6.36
N SER A 156 -1.42 -14.80 -5.12
CA SER A 156 -2.16 -15.31 -3.95
C SER A 156 -2.18 -16.85 -3.90
N ASP A 157 -1.00 -17.45 -4.08
CA ASP A 157 -0.74 -18.89 -4.13
C ASP A 157 -1.35 -19.68 -5.31
N ILE A 158 -2.00 -18.98 -6.25
CA ILE A 158 -2.53 -19.59 -7.48
C ILE A 158 -1.53 -19.41 -8.61
N SER A 159 -1.07 -20.54 -9.16
CA SER A 159 -0.19 -20.59 -10.34
C SER A 159 -0.84 -19.93 -11.56
N LEU A 160 -0.05 -19.14 -12.29
CA LEU A 160 -0.46 -18.58 -13.59
C LEU A 160 -0.56 -19.63 -14.70
N LYS A 161 -0.01 -20.83 -14.50
CA LYS A 161 -0.21 -21.98 -15.41
C LYS A 161 -1.56 -22.67 -15.20
N SER A 162 -2.24 -22.42 -14.08
CA SER A 162 -3.50 -23.07 -13.74
C SER A 162 -4.66 -22.48 -14.54
N ASP A 163 -5.65 -23.30 -14.88
CA ASP A 163 -6.90 -22.84 -15.50
C ASP A 163 -7.68 -21.86 -14.60
N SER A 164 -7.46 -21.95 -13.29
CA SER A 164 -8.05 -21.07 -12.27
C SER A 164 -7.26 -19.76 -12.07
N ALA A 165 -6.24 -19.49 -12.88
CA ALA A 165 -5.42 -18.30 -12.75
C ALA A 165 -6.27 -17.02 -12.90
N ALA A 166 -6.07 -16.09 -11.97
CA ALA A 166 -6.75 -14.80 -12.01
C ALA A 166 -6.29 -13.90 -13.18
N VAL A 167 -5.13 -14.22 -13.79
CA VAL A 167 -4.57 -13.54 -14.94
C VAL A 167 -4.28 -14.57 -16.03
N LYS A 168 -4.86 -14.38 -17.22
CA LYS A 168 -4.54 -15.20 -18.38
C LYS A 168 -3.36 -14.61 -19.13
N LEU A 169 -2.28 -15.39 -19.21
CA LEU A 169 -1.09 -15.01 -19.97
C LEU A 169 -1.34 -15.15 -21.47
N LYS A 170 -0.85 -14.18 -22.25
CA LYS A 170 -0.86 -14.23 -23.72
C LYS A 170 0.29 -15.06 -24.29
N GLU A 171 1.35 -15.22 -23.51
CA GLU A 171 2.57 -15.92 -23.87
C GLU A 171 3.03 -16.82 -22.72
N SER A 172 4.00 -17.69 -23.00
CA SER A 172 4.60 -18.54 -21.97
C SER A 172 5.35 -17.70 -20.93
N ILE A 173 5.31 -18.12 -19.66
CA ILE A 173 6.06 -17.50 -18.54
C ILE A 173 7.55 -17.34 -18.89
N MET A 174 8.12 -18.29 -19.63
CA MET A 174 9.52 -18.23 -20.07
C MET A 174 9.84 -17.04 -20.98
N LYS A 175 8.85 -16.48 -21.68
CA LYS A 175 8.98 -15.33 -22.59
C LYS A 175 8.36 -14.05 -22.05
N LEU A 176 7.65 -14.13 -20.93
CA LEU A 176 6.92 -13.02 -20.35
C LEU A 176 7.86 -11.91 -19.89
N ASP A 177 7.79 -10.73 -20.50
CA ASP A 177 8.61 -9.57 -20.13
C ASP A 177 7.85 -8.56 -19.27
N GLU A 178 6.51 -8.58 -19.29
CA GLU A 178 5.65 -7.68 -18.53
C GLU A 178 4.40 -8.39 -17.98
N LEU A 179 4.08 -8.13 -16.72
CA LEU A 179 2.90 -8.64 -16.02
C LEU A 179 2.09 -7.48 -15.41
N ASN A 180 0.87 -7.30 -15.91
CA ASN A 180 -0.07 -6.30 -15.43
C ASN A 180 -1.06 -6.91 -14.43
N LEU A 181 -1.15 -6.30 -13.25
CA LEU A 181 -1.92 -6.78 -12.11
C LEU A 181 -2.86 -5.71 -11.58
N SER A 182 -3.98 -6.12 -10.99
CA SER A 182 -4.85 -5.21 -10.25
C SER A 182 -4.35 -4.99 -8.82
N TYR A 183 -4.80 -3.93 -8.15
CA TYR A 183 -4.45 -3.65 -6.76
C TYR A 183 -4.80 -4.78 -5.76
N THR A 184 -5.68 -5.72 -6.13
CA THR A 184 -6.02 -6.89 -5.28
C THR A 184 -5.08 -8.08 -5.49
N GLN A 185 -4.27 -8.04 -6.55
CA GLN A 185 -3.33 -9.09 -6.94
C GLN A 185 -1.91 -8.71 -6.50
N ASN A 186 -1.75 -8.34 -5.24
CA ASN A 186 -0.52 -7.75 -4.71
C ASN A 186 0.34 -8.69 -3.86
N ASN A 187 -0.03 -9.97 -3.80
CA ASN A 187 0.78 -11.05 -3.24
C ASN A 187 1.30 -11.89 -4.41
N ILE A 188 2.61 -11.80 -4.67
CA ILE A 188 3.24 -12.39 -5.84
C ILE A 188 4.40 -13.26 -5.38
N SER A 189 4.46 -14.48 -5.88
CA SER A 189 5.57 -15.40 -5.65
C SER A 189 6.12 -15.91 -6.97
N PHE A 190 7.41 -16.16 -7.00
CA PHE A 190 8.17 -16.61 -8.17
C PHE A 190 8.83 -17.95 -7.86
N GLU A 191 8.67 -18.91 -8.76
CA GLU A 191 9.41 -20.17 -8.76
C GLU A 191 10.38 -20.19 -9.93
N PHE A 192 11.62 -20.54 -9.65
CA PHE A 192 12.71 -20.42 -10.61
C PHE A 192 13.75 -21.51 -10.42
N ALA A 193 14.45 -21.85 -11.50
CA ALA A 193 15.56 -22.80 -11.46
C ALA A 193 16.79 -22.26 -12.21
N SER A 194 17.96 -22.63 -11.71
CA SER A 194 19.23 -22.54 -12.42
C SER A 194 19.48 -23.89 -13.09
N ILE A 195 19.32 -23.96 -14.42
CA ILE A 195 19.43 -25.22 -15.17
C ILE A 195 20.91 -25.52 -15.39
N HIS A 196 21.49 -26.24 -14.43
CA HIS A 196 22.80 -26.87 -14.59
C HIS A 196 22.90 -28.13 -13.72
N PHE A 197 22.91 -29.30 -14.37
CA PHE A 197 22.67 -30.60 -13.71
C PHE A 197 23.90 -31.23 -13.05
N SER A 198 25.12 -30.74 -13.32
CA SER A 198 26.32 -31.42 -12.81
C SER A 198 26.40 -31.40 -11.27
N ARG A 199 25.90 -30.32 -10.64
CA ARG A 199 26.00 -30.04 -9.20
C ARG A 199 24.84 -29.15 -8.74
N GLU A 200 23.61 -29.59 -8.99
CA GLU A 200 22.38 -28.79 -8.79
C GLU A 200 22.27 -28.20 -7.37
N GLU A 201 22.61 -28.97 -6.34
CA GLU A 201 22.56 -28.54 -4.93
C GLU A 201 23.50 -27.36 -4.60
N LYS A 202 24.48 -27.07 -5.47
CA LYS A 202 25.46 -25.99 -5.29
C LYS A 202 25.18 -24.76 -6.16
N ASN A 203 24.15 -24.81 -7.01
CA ASN A 203 23.75 -23.67 -7.81
C ASN A 203 23.27 -22.55 -6.86
N LYS A 204 23.80 -21.34 -7.03
CA LYS A 204 23.35 -20.17 -6.26
C LYS A 204 22.40 -19.33 -7.11
N ILE A 205 21.36 -18.81 -6.48
CA ILE A 205 20.39 -17.93 -7.13
C ILE A 205 20.29 -16.64 -6.35
N LEU A 206 20.37 -15.53 -7.07
CA LEU A 206 20.16 -14.19 -6.56
C LEU A 206 18.92 -13.58 -7.22
N TYR A 207 18.05 -13.00 -6.42
CA TYR A 207 16.87 -12.30 -6.90
C TYR A 207 16.74 -10.91 -6.26
N MET A 208 16.01 -10.03 -6.92
CA MET A 208 15.71 -8.68 -6.45
C MET A 208 14.39 -8.20 -7.06
N LEU A 209 13.61 -7.40 -6.32
CA LEU A 209 12.44 -6.73 -6.83
C LEU A 209 12.65 -5.21 -6.71
N GLU A 210 13.12 -4.58 -7.78
CA GLU A 210 13.31 -3.14 -7.81
C GLU A 210 11.97 -2.43 -7.62
N GLY A 211 11.97 -1.38 -6.80
CA GLY A 211 10.76 -0.72 -6.31
C GLY A 211 10.25 -1.29 -4.97
N PHE A 212 10.74 -2.46 -4.55
CA PHE A 212 10.52 -3.02 -3.21
C PHE A 212 11.83 -3.10 -2.40
N ASN A 213 12.91 -3.61 -3.02
CA ASN A 213 14.25 -3.69 -2.41
C ASN A 213 15.36 -3.38 -3.44
N ASP A 214 16.43 -2.72 -2.97
CA ASP A 214 17.55 -2.23 -3.81
C ASP A 214 18.84 -3.08 -3.69
N HIS A 215 18.77 -4.26 -3.08
CA HIS A 215 19.92 -5.17 -2.91
C HIS A 215 19.54 -6.60 -3.28
N TRP A 216 20.51 -7.34 -3.82
CA TRP A 216 20.34 -8.75 -4.17
C TRP A 216 20.15 -9.62 -2.94
N ILE A 217 19.18 -10.54 -3.02
CA ILE A 217 18.89 -11.52 -1.98
C ILE A 217 19.31 -12.90 -2.50
N SER A 218 20.07 -13.63 -1.69
CA SER A 218 20.44 -15.02 -1.98
C SER A 218 19.38 -15.97 -1.45
N SER A 219 19.02 -16.96 -2.28
CA SER A 219 18.09 -18.01 -1.91
C SER A 219 18.73 -19.38 -2.01
N ASP A 220 18.59 -20.17 -0.95
CA ASP A 220 18.82 -21.63 -1.01
C ASP A 220 17.59 -22.37 -1.52
N ARG A 221 16.46 -21.66 -1.68
CA ARG A 221 15.20 -22.19 -2.21
C ARG A 221 14.95 -21.60 -3.60
N ASN A 222 14.43 -22.42 -4.49
CA ASN A 222 13.97 -22.06 -5.84
C ASN A 222 12.67 -21.23 -5.84
N PHE A 223 12.53 -20.31 -4.88
CA PHE A 223 11.30 -19.59 -4.56
C PHE A 223 11.59 -18.21 -3.95
N ALA A 224 10.85 -17.19 -4.40
CA ALA A 224 10.78 -15.86 -3.77
C ALA A 224 9.33 -15.41 -3.62
N SER A 225 9.01 -14.70 -2.53
CA SER A 225 7.65 -14.21 -2.30
C SER A 225 7.65 -12.77 -1.80
N PHE A 226 6.73 -11.99 -2.35
CA PHE A 226 6.52 -10.58 -2.03
C PHE A 226 5.03 -10.37 -1.73
N THR A 227 4.74 -9.89 -0.54
CA THR A 227 3.37 -9.72 -0.05
C THR A 227 3.01 -8.26 0.15
N ASN A 228 1.73 -7.96 -0.01
CA ASN A 228 1.13 -6.66 0.20
C ASN A 228 1.84 -5.52 -0.55
N LEU A 229 2.19 -5.76 -1.82
CA LEU A 229 2.79 -4.74 -2.68
C LEU A 229 1.83 -3.56 -2.89
N ASN A 230 2.39 -2.35 -2.91
CA ASN A 230 1.62 -1.15 -3.20
C ASN A 230 1.39 -1.04 -4.71
N PRO A 231 0.35 -0.30 -5.16
CA PRO A 231 0.23 0.06 -6.57
C PRO A 231 1.46 0.83 -7.05
N GLY A 232 2.02 0.43 -8.19
CA GLY A 232 3.27 0.95 -8.70
C GLY A 232 3.89 0.04 -9.76
N GLU A 233 5.08 0.42 -10.21
CA GLU A 233 5.89 -0.33 -11.15
C GLU A 233 7.07 -0.97 -10.41
N TYR A 234 7.28 -2.26 -10.68
CA TYR A 234 8.35 -3.05 -10.10
C TYR A 234 9.10 -3.79 -11.21
N THR A 235 10.38 -4.07 -10.99
CA THR A 235 11.16 -4.93 -11.90
C THR A 235 11.76 -6.08 -11.11
N PHE A 236 11.23 -7.29 -11.34
CA PHE A 236 11.82 -8.51 -10.80
C PHE A 236 13.06 -8.86 -11.61
N LYS A 237 14.19 -9.07 -10.93
CA LYS A 237 15.46 -9.44 -11.52
C LYS A 237 15.95 -10.75 -10.91
N LEU A 238 16.49 -11.61 -11.75
CA LEU A 238 16.95 -12.93 -11.38
C LEU A 238 18.28 -13.23 -12.09
N LYS A 239 19.28 -13.67 -11.33
CA LYS A 239 20.55 -14.18 -11.83
C LYS A 239 20.99 -15.42 -11.03
N GLY A 240 21.90 -16.20 -11.58
CA GLY A 240 22.22 -17.51 -11.06
C GLY A 240 23.61 -17.96 -11.47
N SER A 241 24.18 -18.85 -10.66
CA SER A 241 25.44 -19.51 -10.90
C SER A 241 25.27 -21.02 -11.07
N ASN A 242 26.21 -21.63 -11.77
CA ASN A 242 26.37 -23.07 -11.71
C ASN A 242 27.00 -23.46 -10.35
N GLY A 243 27.09 -24.77 -10.08
CA GLY A 243 27.65 -25.30 -8.84
C GLY A 243 29.15 -25.06 -8.66
N ASP A 244 29.83 -24.55 -9.68
CA ASP A 244 31.24 -24.15 -9.65
C ASP A 244 31.44 -22.64 -9.43
N GLY A 245 30.34 -21.90 -9.25
CA GLY A 245 30.37 -20.46 -8.94
C GLY A 245 30.51 -19.54 -10.15
N ILE A 246 30.35 -20.07 -11.38
CA ILE A 246 30.29 -19.25 -12.60
C ILE A 246 28.90 -18.64 -12.73
N TRP A 247 28.84 -17.30 -12.69
CA TRP A 247 27.61 -16.54 -12.81
C TRP A 247 27.25 -16.30 -14.28
N ASN A 248 25.95 -16.30 -14.57
CA ASN A 248 25.44 -15.78 -15.84
C ASN A 248 25.32 -14.25 -15.78
N ASP A 249 25.99 -13.55 -16.69
CA ASP A 249 25.94 -12.08 -16.79
C ASP A 249 24.58 -11.58 -17.30
N LYS A 250 23.79 -12.45 -17.95
CA LYS A 250 22.46 -12.11 -18.44
C LYS A 250 21.43 -12.33 -17.34
N GLU A 251 20.89 -11.23 -16.83
CA GLU A 251 19.80 -11.23 -15.86
C GLU A 251 18.46 -11.51 -16.57
N ARG A 252 17.62 -12.39 -16.00
CA ARG A 252 16.21 -12.49 -16.40
C ARG A 252 15.45 -11.40 -15.68
N THR A 253 14.73 -10.56 -16.43
CA THR A 253 13.96 -9.46 -15.87
C THR A 253 12.49 -9.53 -16.28
N ILE A 254 11.59 -9.17 -15.37
CA ILE A 254 10.15 -9.07 -15.64
C ILE A 254 9.63 -7.80 -14.99
N LYS A 255 8.95 -6.97 -15.79
CA LYS A 255 8.25 -5.79 -15.30
C LYS A 255 6.91 -6.19 -14.71
N ILE A 256 6.59 -5.67 -13.54
CA ILE A 256 5.34 -5.94 -12.82
C ILE A 256 4.68 -4.61 -12.55
N ILE A 257 3.46 -4.44 -13.06
CA ILE A 257 2.72 -3.18 -12.95
C ILE A 257 1.45 -3.46 -12.16
N ILE A 258 1.34 -2.90 -10.96
CA ILE A 258 0.17 -3.03 -10.10
C ILE A 258 -0.67 -1.75 -10.22
N SER A 259 -1.80 -1.86 -10.90
CA SER A 259 -2.71 -0.72 -11.13
C SER A 259 -3.40 -0.29 -9.83
N PRO A 260 -3.58 1.02 -9.59
CA PRO A 260 -4.30 1.50 -8.40
C PRO A 260 -5.79 1.13 -8.44
N PRO A 261 -6.46 1.07 -7.28
CA PRO A 261 -7.91 0.85 -7.24
C PRO A 261 -8.66 1.99 -7.91
N TRP A 262 -9.84 1.67 -8.47
CA TRP A 262 -10.62 2.62 -9.27
C TRP A 262 -10.96 3.92 -8.52
N TRP A 263 -11.18 3.87 -7.20
CA TRP A 263 -11.47 5.05 -6.37
C TRP A 263 -10.26 5.96 -6.11
N LYS A 264 -9.04 5.52 -6.44
CA LYS A 264 -7.82 6.34 -6.43
C LYS A 264 -7.39 6.81 -7.82
N THR A 265 -8.24 6.63 -8.84
CA THR A 265 -7.95 7.11 -10.20
C THR A 265 -8.27 8.60 -10.36
N THR A 266 -7.61 9.27 -11.30
CA THR A 266 -7.90 10.67 -11.66
C THR A 266 -9.37 10.86 -12.02
N SER A 267 -9.97 9.90 -12.73
CA SER A 267 -11.40 9.91 -13.08
C SER A 267 -12.31 9.86 -11.84
N ALA A 268 -11.96 9.07 -10.82
CA ALA A 268 -12.71 9.06 -9.56
C ALA A 268 -12.61 10.39 -8.81
N TYR A 269 -11.43 11.01 -8.76
CA TYR A 269 -11.27 12.34 -8.18
C TYR A 269 -12.08 13.42 -8.90
N ILE A 270 -12.16 13.37 -10.23
CA ILE A 270 -13.05 14.24 -11.02
C ILE A 270 -14.52 13.98 -10.64
N GLY A 271 -14.92 12.71 -10.50
CA GLY A 271 -16.27 12.34 -10.03
C GLY A 271 -16.59 12.89 -8.64
N TYR A 272 -15.65 12.80 -7.70
CA TYR A 272 -15.80 13.37 -6.35
C TYR A 272 -15.94 14.88 -6.38
N PHE A 273 -15.19 15.56 -7.24
CA PHE A 273 -15.31 17.01 -7.42
C PHE A 273 -16.72 17.40 -7.89
N PHE A 274 -17.27 16.73 -8.90
CA PHE A 274 -18.63 17.01 -9.38
C PHE A 274 -19.72 16.66 -8.36
N LEU A 275 -19.58 15.56 -7.63
CA LEU A 275 -20.49 15.22 -6.53
C LEU A 275 -20.46 16.28 -5.42
N PHE A 276 -19.27 16.78 -5.09
CA PHE A 276 -19.10 17.83 -4.09
C PHE A 276 -19.70 19.16 -4.55
N ALA A 277 -19.39 19.60 -5.77
CA ALA A 277 -19.96 20.81 -6.37
C ALA A 277 -21.49 20.71 -6.52
N GLY A 278 -22.00 19.55 -6.95
CA GLY A 278 -23.42 19.27 -7.05
C GLY A 278 -24.12 19.28 -5.69
N SER A 279 -23.47 18.79 -4.64
CA SER A 279 -23.98 18.86 -3.27
C SER A 279 -24.06 20.29 -2.76
N ILE A 280 -23.02 21.10 -2.98
CA ILE A 280 -23.03 22.54 -2.65
C ILE A 280 -24.15 23.26 -3.41
N PHE A 281 -24.27 23.00 -4.72
CA PHE A 281 -25.31 23.59 -5.55
C PHE A 281 -26.73 23.16 -5.11
N GLY A 282 -26.90 21.88 -4.75
CA GLY A 282 -28.15 21.35 -4.21
C GLY A 282 -28.54 22.02 -2.90
N ILE A 283 -27.58 22.18 -1.98
CA ILE A 283 -27.78 22.88 -0.71
C ILE A 283 -28.14 24.36 -0.95
N ASP A 284 -27.41 25.07 -1.81
CA ASP A 284 -27.72 26.47 -2.17
C ASP A 284 -29.12 26.58 -2.77
N ARG A 285 -29.50 25.66 -3.67
CA ARG A 285 -30.82 25.67 -4.32
C ARG A 285 -31.95 25.39 -3.33
N VAL A 286 -31.76 24.48 -2.38
CA VAL A 286 -32.73 24.22 -1.31
C VAL A 286 -32.82 25.42 -0.35
N GLN A 287 -31.70 26.03 0.03
CA GLN A 287 -31.69 27.22 0.87
C GLN A 287 -32.39 28.41 0.21
N ARG A 288 -32.08 28.72 -1.06
CA ARG A 288 -32.77 29.76 -1.84
C ARG A 288 -34.27 29.50 -1.93
N ARG A 289 -34.69 28.26 -2.19
CA ARG A 289 -36.11 27.89 -2.19
C ARG A 289 -36.75 28.11 -0.81
N ARG A 290 -36.09 27.72 0.28
CA ARG A 290 -36.58 27.96 1.64
C ARG A 290 -36.72 29.45 1.96
N ILE A 291 -35.77 30.28 1.52
CA ILE A 291 -35.82 31.74 1.71
C ILE A 291 -36.99 32.34 0.92
N LEU A 292 -37.13 32.01 -0.37
CA LEU A 292 -38.24 32.50 -1.20
C LEU A 292 -39.62 32.08 -0.68
N THR A 293 -39.75 30.84 -0.18
CA THR A 293 -41.01 30.38 0.43
C THR A 293 -41.32 31.16 1.72
N LYS A 294 -40.31 31.46 2.55
CA LYS A 294 -40.50 32.32 3.72
C LYS A 294 -40.94 33.73 3.34
N GLU A 295 -40.34 34.32 2.31
CA GLU A 295 -40.73 35.64 1.80
C GLU A 295 -42.18 35.64 1.32
N ARG A 296 -42.58 34.65 0.51
CA ARG A 296 -43.96 34.48 0.04
C ARG A 296 -44.96 34.33 1.18
N ASN A 297 -44.65 33.48 2.17
CA ASN A 297 -45.52 33.30 3.33
C ASN A 297 -45.62 34.59 4.15
N SER A 298 -44.52 35.32 4.33
CA SER A 298 -44.54 36.61 5.04
C SER A 298 -45.35 37.67 4.30
N ALA A 299 -45.29 37.70 2.96
CA ALA A 299 -46.07 38.60 2.12
C ALA A 299 -47.57 38.25 2.18
N ALA A 300 -47.91 36.96 2.09
CA ALA A 300 -49.29 36.48 2.21
C ALA A 300 -49.88 36.80 3.60
N ILE A 301 -49.10 36.63 4.68
CA ILE A 301 -49.53 37.02 6.04
C ILE A 301 -49.75 38.53 6.14
N LYS A 302 -48.86 39.35 5.57
CA LYS A 302 -49.03 40.81 5.54
C LYS A 302 -50.29 41.22 4.79
N GLU A 303 -50.55 40.61 3.64
CA GLU A 303 -51.76 40.89 2.84
C GLU A 303 -53.03 40.46 3.58
N ALA A 304 -53.04 39.27 4.18
CA ALA A 304 -54.16 38.78 4.98
C ALA A 304 -54.43 39.70 6.19
N ASN A 305 -53.39 40.13 6.90
CA ASN A 305 -53.53 41.07 8.02
C ASN A 305 -54.05 42.43 7.56
N LEU A 306 -53.62 42.92 6.39
CA LEU A 306 -54.14 44.17 5.83
C LEU A 306 -55.62 44.06 5.46
N ARG A 307 -56.03 42.95 4.82
CA ARG A 307 -57.44 42.68 4.50
C ARG A 307 -58.29 42.55 5.75
N ALA A 308 -57.80 41.87 6.79
CA ALA A 308 -58.49 41.75 8.07
C ALA A 308 -58.71 43.13 8.72
N LYS A 309 -57.68 43.98 8.76
CA LYS A 309 -57.80 45.36 9.26
C LYS A 309 -58.77 46.21 8.45
N LEU A 310 -58.76 46.08 7.12
CA LEU A 310 -59.71 46.80 6.26
C LEU A 310 -61.15 46.34 6.50
N ALA A 311 -61.37 45.04 6.63
CA ALA A 311 -62.69 44.47 6.93
C ALA A 311 -63.18 44.86 8.34
N GLU A 312 -62.28 44.90 9.33
CA GLU A 312 -62.57 45.36 10.68
C GLU A 312 -62.98 46.84 10.68
N ALA A 313 -62.21 47.71 10.01
CA ALA A 313 -62.55 49.12 9.85
C ALA A 313 -63.87 49.34 9.08
N GLU A 314 -64.16 48.52 8.06
CA GLU A 314 -65.45 48.55 7.35
C GLU A 314 -66.61 48.12 8.25
N ASN A 315 -66.42 47.08 9.06
CA ASN A 315 -67.42 46.62 10.04
C ASN A 315 -67.66 47.68 11.12
N GLU A 316 -66.61 48.26 11.70
CA GLU A 316 -66.72 49.35 12.67
C GLU A 316 -67.51 50.53 12.08
N ARG A 317 -67.22 50.89 10.84
CA ARG A 317 -67.97 51.94 10.13
C ARG A 317 -69.45 51.57 9.95
N LYS A 318 -69.76 50.36 9.50
CA LYS A 318 -71.16 49.90 9.36
C LYS A 318 -71.89 49.89 10.69
N THR A 319 -71.23 49.46 11.77
CA THR A 319 -71.82 49.48 13.11
C THR A 319 -72.07 50.90 13.61
N ALA A 320 -71.18 51.86 13.31
CA ALA A 320 -71.37 53.26 13.66
C ALA A 320 -72.53 53.88 12.86
N GLU A 321 -72.61 53.61 11.54
CA GLU A 321 -73.73 54.06 10.70
C GLU A 321 -75.07 53.46 11.16
N LEU A 322 -75.10 52.18 11.56
CA LEU A 322 -76.28 51.53 12.13
C LEU A 322 -76.69 52.13 13.48
N GLU A 323 -75.72 52.42 14.36
CA GLU A 323 -76.01 53.05 15.65
C GLU A 323 -76.52 54.49 15.50
N GLU A 324 -75.95 55.27 14.58
CA GLU A 324 -76.47 56.60 14.24
C GLU A 324 -77.91 56.53 13.73
N ALA A 325 -78.21 55.60 12.81
CA ALA A 325 -79.57 55.38 12.32
C ALA A 325 -80.54 54.95 13.43
N ARG A 326 -80.10 54.09 14.36
CA ARG A 326 -80.88 53.68 15.54
C ARG A 326 -81.15 54.86 16.48
N GLN A 327 -80.15 55.68 16.79
CA GLN A 327 -80.31 56.86 17.64
C GLN A 327 -81.26 57.88 17.01
N LEU A 328 -81.14 58.10 15.69
CA LEU A 328 -82.05 58.95 14.94
C LEU A 328 -83.50 58.45 15.05
N GLN A 329 -83.72 57.15 14.86
CA GLN A 329 -85.05 56.54 14.99
C GLN A 329 -85.63 56.74 16.40
N LEU A 330 -84.86 56.41 17.44
CA LEU A 330 -85.30 56.58 18.83
C LEU A 330 -85.61 58.06 19.16
N SER A 331 -84.90 59.00 18.53
CA SER A 331 -85.15 60.44 18.73
C SER A 331 -86.46 60.94 18.12
N MET A 332 -87.00 60.24 17.12
CA MET A 332 -88.28 60.56 16.48
C MET A 332 -89.49 60.03 17.24
N LEU A 333 -89.30 59.17 18.25
CA LEU A 333 -90.39 58.65 19.08
C LEU A 333 -90.89 59.68 20.10
N PRO A 334 -92.18 59.65 20.47
CA PRO A 334 -92.74 60.52 21.49
C PRO A 334 -92.07 60.27 22.84
N LYS A 335 -91.50 61.33 23.43
CA LYS A 335 -90.82 61.27 24.74
C LYS A 335 -91.79 61.43 25.92
N ASP A 336 -92.89 62.14 25.69
CA ASP A 336 -93.89 62.43 26.70
C ASP A 336 -95.17 61.65 26.40
N LEU A 337 -95.70 60.98 27.41
CA LEU A 337 -96.97 60.27 27.32
C LEU A 337 -98.12 61.23 27.64
N PRO A 338 -99.24 61.16 26.91
CA PRO A 338 -100.39 62.02 27.18
C PRO A 338 -101.00 61.70 28.55
N ASN A 339 -101.14 62.72 29.40
CA ASN A 339 -101.72 62.59 30.74
C ASN A 339 -103.24 62.83 30.68
N LEU A 340 -104.02 61.75 30.80
CA LEU A 340 -105.48 61.78 30.77
C LEU A 340 -106.03 61.41 32.16
N PRO A 341 -106.98 62.18 32.72
CA PRO A 341 -107.37 62.08 34.14
C PRO A 341 -107.92 60.73 34.60
N ASN A 342 -108.29 59.83 33.69
CA ASN A 342 -108.83 58.49 34.01
C ASN A 342 -108.12 57.35 33.23
N LEU A 343 -106.96 57.59 32.63
CA LEU A 343 -106.26 56.60 31.80
C LEU A 343 -104.75 56.64 32.06
N ASP A 344 -104.17 55.51 32.47
CA ASP A 344 -102.73 55.34 32.65
C ASP A 344 -102.14 54.64 31.43
N ILE A 345 -101.08 55.20 30.84
CA ILE A 345 -100.48 54.71 29.60
C ILE A 345 -99.01 54.40 29.89
N SER A 346 -98.57 53.20 29.50
CA SER A 346 -97.17 52.80 29.55
C SER A 346 -96.77 52.16 28.23
N VAL A 347 -95.57 52.47 27.75
CA VAL A 347 -95.01 51.94 26.51
C VAL A 347 -93.69 51.26 26.82
N TYR A 348 -93.53 50.03 26.33
CA TYR A 348 -92.27 49.31 26.35
C TYR A 348 -91.91 48.91 24.91
N MET A 349 -90.74 49.34 24.45
CA MET A 349 -90.24 49.04 23.12
C MET A 349 -88.83 48.46 23.22
N GLN A 350 -88.65 47.26 22.67
CA GLN A 350 -87.36 46.59 22.58
C GLN A 350 -86.97 46.45 21.10
N THR A 351 -86.19 47.40 20.59
CA THR A 351 -85.63 47.33 19.24
C THR A 351 -84.60 46.21 19.15
N ALA A 352 -84.57 45.48 18.04
CA ALA A 352 -83.49 44.54 17.73
C ALA A 352 -82.11 45.25 17.67
N THR A 353 -81.03 44.47 17.61
CA THR A 353 -79.66 45.00 17.38
C THR A 353 -79.50 45.68 16.02
N GLU A 354 -80.44 45.43 15.11
CA GLU A 354 -80.56 46.08 13.81
C GLU A 354 -81.69 47.13 13.86
N VAL A 355 -81.61 48.16 13.02
CA VAL A 355 -82.59 49.24 12.92
C VAL A 355 -83.92 48.67 12.42
N GLY A 356 -84.77 48.19 13.32
CA GLY A 356 -86.13 47.74 13.02
C GLY A 356 -87.05 48.95 13.02
N GLY A 357 -87.70 49.28 11.91
CA GLY A 357 -88.37 50.57 11.69
C GLY A 357 -89.71 50.75 12.41
N ASP A 358 -89.94 49.99 13.47
CA ASP A 358 -91.15 50.10 14.29
C ASP A 358 -91.25 51.49 14.92
N TYR A 359 -92.47 52.01 15.05
CA TYR A 359 -92.72 53.30 15.69
C TYR A 359 -94.10 53.34 16.33
N TYR A 360 -94.28 54.25 17.27
CA TYR A 360 -95.58 54.58 17.84
C TYR A 360 -95.73 56.10 17.98
N ASP A 361 -96.96 56.59 17.95
CA ASP A 361 -97.28 58.00 18.20
C ASP A 361 -98.65 58.14 18.87
N PHE A 362 -98.87 59.28 19.54
CA PHE A 362 -100.09 59.62 20.25
C PHE A 362 -100.68 60.93 19.73
N ASN A 363 -101.98 60.94 19.47
CA ASN A 363 -102.71 62.17 19.20
C ASN A 363 -103.97 62.23 20.07
N VAL A 364 -104.15 63.34 20.79
CA VAL A 364 -105.32 63.57 21.65
C VAL A 364 -106.20 64.63 20.98
N GLY A 365 -107.38 64.20 20.51
CA GLY A 365 -108.38 65.08 19.92
C GLY A 365 -108.95 66.07 20.93
N ILE A 366 -109.42 67.22 20.45
CA ILE A 366 -110.03 68.29 21.28
C ILE A 366 -111.30 67.79 22.01
N ASP A 367 -111.90 66.72 21.50
CA ASP A 367 -113.06 66.01 22.07
C ASP A 367 -112.69 64.98 23.16
N GLY A 368 -111.40 64.81 23.47
CA GLY A 368 -110.90 63.84 24.44
C GLY A 368 -110.60 62.46 23.86
N THR A 369 -110.71 62.27 22.54
CA THR A 369 -110.42 60.99 21.89
C THR A 369 -108.91 60.76 21.78
N LEU A 370 -108.39 59.69 22.38
CA LEU A 370 -106.99 59.25 22.20
C LEU A 370 -106.87 58.36 20.97
N THR A 371 -106.07 58.79 20.01
CA THR A 371 -105.63 57.95 18.88
C THR A 371 -104.20 57.51 19.12
N VAL A 372 -103.98 56.20 19.12
CA VAL A 372 -102.65 55.60 19.18
C VAL A 372 -102.33 55.05 17.80
N VAL A 373 -101.21 55.47 17.24
CA VAL A 373 -100.68 54.91 15.99
C VAL A 373 -99.52 54.01 16.36
N ILE A 374 -99.54 52.77 15.87
CA ILE A 374 -98.43 51.83 15.99
C ILE A 374 -98.14 51.32 14.58
N GLY A 375 -96.90 51.48 14.14
CA GLY A 375 -96.41 50.96 12.86
C GLY A 375 -95.32 49.93 13.12
N ASP A 376 -95.47 48.74 12.53
CA ASP A 376 -94.39 47.78 12.38
C ASP A 376 -93.77 48.04 11.00
N ALA A 377 -92.47 48.31 10.96
CA ALA A 377 -91.74 48.37 9.70
C ALA A 377 -90.67 47.28 9.70
N THR A 378 -91.14 46.07 9.46
CA THR A 378 -90.31 44.93 9.06
C THR A 378 -89.54 45.28 7.78
N GLY A 379 -88.25 45.55 7.95
CA GLY A 379 -87.29 45.49 6.85
C GLY A 379 -87.07 44.02 6.47
N HIS A 380 -87.32 43.68 5.21
CA HIS A 380 -86.80 42.45 4.62
C HIS A 380 -85.37 42.64 4.13
#